data_AF-A0A815TQS1-F1
#
_entry.id   AF-A0A815TQS1-F1
#
_cell.length_a   1.000
_cell.length_b   1.000
_cell.length_c   1.000
_cell.angle_alpha   90.00
_cell.angle_beta   90.00
_cell.angle_gamma   90.00
#
_symmetry.space_group_name_H-M   'P 1'
#
loop_
_entity.id
_entity.type
_entity.pdbx_description
1 polymer ?
#
loop_
_entity_poly.entity_id
_entity_poly.type
_entity_poly.pdbx_seq_one_letter_code
_entity_poly.pdbx_strand_id
1 'polypeptide(L)'
;MAINPLVEQLLTVHKRQQECQQQLDTARENLFKCSQMENPNEWQTLFTIVTTTAMTLGEISSELRRLEHIHVNTLGGHLPY
;
A
#
# COMPACT_ATOMS: atom_id res chain seq x y z
N MET A 1 -0.30 -26.06 -26.94
CA MET A 1 0.84 -26.01 -26.00
C MET A 1 0.27 -25.68 -24.64
N ALA A 2 0.29 -26.62 -23.69
CA ALA A 2 -0.14 -26.33 -22.32
C ALA A 2 0.95 -25.48 -21.66
N ILE A 3 0.60 -24.27 -21.22
CA ILE A 3 1.49 -23.46 -20.40
C ILE A 3 1.71 -24.25 -19.11
N ASN A 4 2.98 -24.41 -18.71
CA ASN A 4 3.33 -25.08 -17.48
C ASN A 4 2.58 -24.38 -16.31
N PRO A 5 1.83 -25.09 -15.46
CA PRO A 5 1.09 -24.50 -14.35
C PRO A 5 1.96 -23.60 -13.44
N LEU A 6 3.26 -23.88 -13.35
CA LEU A 6 4.21 -23.03 -12.63
C LEU A 6 4.39 -21.66 -13.29
N VAL A 7 4.36 -21.59 -14.62
CA VAL A 7 4.46 -20.33 -15.38
C VAL A 7 3.21 -19.48 -15.20
N GLU A 8 2.01 -20.10 -15.18
CA GLU A 8 0.76 -19.37 -14.89
C GLU A 8 0.74 -18.82 -13.45
N GLN A 9 1.24 -19.60 -12.48
CA GLN A 9 1.39 -19.15 -11.11
C GLN A 9 2.39 -17.99 -11.00
N LEU A 10 3.55 -18.07 -11.67
CA LEU A 10 4.54 -17.00 -11.69
C LEU A 10 3.99 -15.71 -12.30
N LEU A 11 3.26 -15.81 -13.42
CA LEU A 11 2.60 -14.65 -14.04
C LEU A 11 1.56 -14.02 -13.11
N THR A 12 0.81 -14.85 -12.36
CA THR A 12 -0.19 -14.37 -11.39
C THR A 12 0.47 -13.65 -10.22
N VAL A 13 1.55 -14.21 -9.67
CA VAL A 13 2.32 -13.57 -8.58
C VAL A 13 2.94 -12.27 -9.07
N HIS A 14 3.53 -12.26 -10.27
CA HIS A 14 4.12 -11.06 -10.87
C HIS A 14 3.08 -9.95 -11.07
N LYS A 15 1.90 -10.30 -11.57
CA LYS A 15 0.80 -9.34 -11.73
C LYS A 15 0.36 -8.75 -10.38
N ARG A 16 0.17 -9.58 -9.35
CA ARG A 16 -0.18 -9.11 -8.00
C ARG A 16 0.92 -8.21 -7.40
N GLN A 17 2.18 -8.53 -7.66
CA GLN A 17 3.30 -7.69 -7.23
C GLN A 17 3.28 -6.32 -7.92
N GLN A 18 3.01 -6.26 -9.23
CA GLN A 18 2.86 -5.00 -9.96
C GLN A 18 1.69 -4.15 -9.43
N GLU A 19 0.53 -4.78 -9.18
CA GLU A 19 -0.63 -4.11 -8.60
C GLU A 19 -0.33 -3.54 -7.20
N CYS A 20 0.36 -4.32 -6.35
CA CYS A 20 0.80 -3.84 -5.04
C CYS A 20 1.79 -2.67 -5.14
N GLN A 21 2.73 -2.72 -6.10
CA GLN A 21 3.69 -1.64 -6.30
C GLN A 21 2.99 -0.34 -6.72
N GLN A 22 2.03 -0.42 -7.65
CA GLN A 22 1.27 0.75 -8.10
C GLN A 22 0.44 1.38 -6.96
N GLN A 23 -0.11 0.56 -6.07
CA GLN A 23 -0.81 1.03 -4.87
C GLN A 23 0.13 1.81 -3.94
N LEU A 24 1.35 1.31 -3.71
CA LEU A 24 2.36 1.99 -2.90
C LEU A 24 2.83 3.30 -3.53
N ASP A 25 3.03 3.33 -4.85
CA ASP A 25 3.45 4.54 -5.57
C ASP A 25 2.37 5.63 -5.48
N THR A 26 1.10 5.25 -5.62
CA THR A 26 -0.05 6.16 -5.46
C THR A 26 -0.13 6.71 -4.03
N ALA A 27 0.05 5.85 -3.03
CA ALA A 27 0.05 6.27 -1.62
C ALA A 27 1.17 7.27 -1.33
N ARG A 28 2.37 7.02 -1.88
CA ARG A 28 3.53 7.90 -1.78
C ARG A 28 3.27 9.27 -2.44
N GLU A 29 2.68 9.28 -3.62
CA GLU A 29 2.35 10.53 -4.31
C GLU A 29 1.34 11.37 -3.51
N ASN A 30 0.33 10.72 -2.94
CA ASN A 30 -0.66 11.39 -2.10
C ASN A 30 -0.03 11.98 -0.84
N LEU A 31 0.84 11.22 -0.15
CA LEU A 31 1.60 11.74 1.00
C LEU A 31 2.48 12.93 0.62
N PHE A 32 3.12 12.88 -0.55
CA PHE A 32 3.91 14.00 -1.07
C PHE A 32 3.03 15.23 -1.32
N LYS A 33 1.87 15.08 -1.97
CA LYS A 33 0.92 16.18 -2.19
C LYS A 33 0.46 16.82 -0.87
N CYS A 34 0.14 16.02 0.16
CA CYS A 34 -0.18 16.55 1.48
C CYS A 34 0.97 17.36 2.08
N SER A 35 2.21 16.93 1.89
CA SER A 35 3.39 17.67 2.42
C SER A 35 3.63 19.03 1.74
N GLN A 36 3.09 19.25 0.54
CA GLN A 36 3.27 20.49 -0.23
C GLN A 36 2.15 21.51 0.00
N MET A 37 1.16 21.21 0.85
CA MET A 37 0.03 22.11 1.05
C MET A 37 0.41 23.36 1.85
N GLU A 38 -0.05 24.52 1.38
CA GLU A 38 0.26 25.82 1.95
C GLU A 38 -0.37 26.07 3.33
N ASN A 39 -1.35 25.26 3.74
CA ASN A 39 -2.00 25.35 5.03
C ASN A 39 -1.59 24.19 5.96
N PRO A 40 -0.53 24.35 6.78
CA PRO A 40 -0.02 23.29 7.65
C PRO A 40 -0.98 22.91 8.79
N ASN A 41 -2.10 23.64 8.96
CA ASN A 41 -3.10 23.38 9.99
C ASN A 41 -4.29 22.55 9.50
N GLU A 42 -4.34 22.22 8.20
CA GLU A 42 -5.42 21.43 7.62
C GLU A 42 -5.07 19.94 7.59
N TRP A 43 -5.78 19.13 8.38
CA TRP A 43 -5.61 17.68 8.38
C TRP A 43 -6.23 17.06 7.13
N GLN A 44 -5.45 16.28 6.40
CA GLN A 44 -5.93 15.48 5.28
C GLN A 44 -6.05 14.00 5.63
N THR A 45 -7.12 13.38 5.17
CA THR A 45 -7.31 11.93 5.30
C THR A 45 -7.00 11.26 3.96
N LEU A 46 -6.01 10.36 3.97
CA LEU A 46 -5.67 9.52 2.82
C LEU A 46 -6.17 8.10 3.05
N PHE A 47 -6.83 7.54 2.04
CA PHE A 47 -7.23 6.13 2.02
C PHE A 47 -6.36 5.37 1.03
N THR A 48 -5.75 4.28 1.47
CA THR A 48 -4.95 3.39 0.62
C THR A 48 -5.29 1.95 0.97
N ILE A 49 -5.54 1.16 -0.06
CA ILE A 49 -5.69 -0.30 0.06
C ILE A 49 -4.41 -0.90 -0.50
N VAL A 50 -3.74 -1.73 0.30
CA VAL A 50 -2.54 -2.47 -0.11
C VAL A 50 -2.82 -3.96 0.08
N THR A 51 -2.64 -4.75 -0.98
CA THR A 51 -2.71 -6.20 -0.88
C THR A 51 -1.34 -6.74 -0.48
N THR A 52 -1.18 -7.08 0.80
CA THR A 52 0.11 -7.55 1.33
C THR A 52 -0.08 -8.53 2.48
N THR A 53 1.03 -9.08 2.99
CA THR A 53 1.01 -9.94 4.17
C THR A 53 0.76 -9.12 5.44
N ALA A 54 0.22 -9.76 6.49
CA ALA A 54 0.01 -9.10 7.77
C ALA A 54 1.33 -8.54 8.37
N MET A 55 2.46 -9.24 8.14
CA MET A 55 3.78 -8.79 8.60
C MET A 55 4.20 -7.48 7.91
N THR A 56 4.15 -7.46 6.57
CA THR A 56 4.49 -6.27 5.78
C THR A 56 3.55 -5.10 6.07
N LEU A 57 2.26 -5.37 6.30
CA LEU A 57 1.30 -4.34 6.71
C LEU A 57 1.69 -3.71 8.06
N GLY A 58 2.16 -4.54 9.01
CA GLY A 58 2.67 -4.08 10.30
C GLY A 58 3.91 -3.20 10.18
N GLU A 59 4.86 -3.58 9.31
CA GLU A 59 6.07 -2.79 9.03
C GLU A 59 5.71 -1.42 8.44
N ILE A 60 4.87 -1.39 7.40
CA ILE A 60 4.42 -0.12 6.78
C ILE A 60 3.73 0.79 7.81
N SER A 61 2.82 0.23 8.62
CA SER A 61 2.12 1.00 9.66
C SER A 61 3.08 1.55 10.70
N SER A 62 4.06 0.75 11.13
CA SER A 62 5.10 1.16 12.06
C SER A 62 5.96 2.30 11.51
N GLU A 63 6.41 2.21 10.26
CA GLU A 63 7.22 3.27 9.64
C GLU A 63 6.41 4.57 9.48
N LEU A 64 5.16 4.49 9.00
CA LEU A 64 4.33 5.68 8.83
C LEU A 64 4.01 6.37 10.16
N ARG A 65 3.86 5.62 11.26
CA ARG A 65 3.65 6.19 12.61
C ARG A 65 4.87 6.92 13.18
N ARG A 66 6.07 6.70 12.63
CA ARG A 66 7.28 7.44 13.03
C ARG A 66 7.36 8.82 12.41
N LEU A 67 6.54 9.11 11.39
CA LEU A 67 6.50 10.42 10.75
C LEU A 67 5.72 11.40 11.63
N GLU A 68 6.34 12.53 11.94
CA GLU A 68 5.67 13.61 12.68
C GLU A 68 4.44 14.08 11.90
N HIS A 69 3.36 14.38 12.62
CA HIS A 69 2.08 14.84 12.06
C HIS A 69 1.32 13.82 11.19
N ILE A 70 1.65 12.52 11.26
CA ILE A 70 0.87 11.47 10.59
C ILE A 70 0.16 10.60 11.62
N HIS A 71 -1.17 10.49 11.48
CA HIS A 71 -1.97 9.52 12.21
C HIS A 71 -2.36 8.37 11.28
N VAL A 72 -1.98 7.13 11.64
CA VAL A 72 -2.21 5.94 10.83
C VAL A 72 -3.20 5.02 11.51
N ASN A 73 -4.35 4.82 10.87
CA ASN A 73 -5.27 3.74 11.20
C ASN A 73 -5.15 2.61 10.17
N THR A 74 -4.85 1.41 10.64
CA THR A 74 -4.64 0.25 9.77
C THR A 74 -5.71 -0.79 10.07
N LEU A 75 -6.48 -1.15 9.04
CA LEU A 75 -7.48 -2.21 9.11
C LEU A 75 -6.92 -3.44 8.38
N GLY A 76 -6.57 -4.48 9.14
CA GLY A 76 -6.23 -5.78 8.57
C GLY A 76 -7.51 -6.52 8.20
N GLY A 77 -7.77 -6.66 6.91
CA GLY A 77 -8.87 -7.47 6.39
C GLY A 77 -8.33 -8.74 5.74
N HIS A 78 -8.90 -9.90 6.07
CA HIS A 78 -8.71 -11.09 5.26
C HIS A 78 -9.53 -10.87 3.98
N LEU A 79 -8.89 -10.54 2.85
CA LEU A 79 -9.59 -10.60 1.56
C LEU A 79 -10.01 -12.06 1.37
N PRO A 80 -11.31 -12.36 1.22
CA PRO A 80 -11.75 -13.72 0.94
C PRO A 80 -11.22 -14.06 -0.46
N TYR A 81 -10.32 -15.05 -0.50
CA TYR A 81 -9.91 -15.71 -1.73
C TYR A 81 -10.85 -16.88 -2.00
#